data_AF-A0A7K0AA65-F1
#
_entry.id   AF-A0A7K0AA65-F1
#
_cell.length_a   1.000
_cell.length_b   1.000
_cell.length_c   1.000
_cell.angle_alpha   90.00
_cell.angle_beta   90.00
_cell.angle_gamma   90.00
#
_symmetry.space_group_name_H-M   'P 1'
#
loop_
_entity.id
_entity.type
_entity.pdbx_description
1 polymer ?
#
loop_
_entity_poly.entity_id
_entity_poly.type
_entity_poly.pdbx_seq_one_letter_code
_entity_poly.pdbx_strand_id
1 'polypeptide(L)'
;MAETVTVNDVLAGHVALDVECLDRIYLNGYVPNLQVGGQVVSFMTGHLGYPIPSPAIFEKIGTAFRRSISAFAEAEHVPLVRFRKGDRKIDVMRRHVAMQAATGRSGVAAIGVAQEFQNVFAAHQRQGGNGVPWFSFAKADRRVTCFYFYLWDVEFGPAFIKVCAYFPYPVKVWVNGHEWAKRQAIAAGIGFTELSNGFTTCTDPEGLQVICDRLGSGTINVFFERWMSQLPLPLTSADRDAGYWWELSMRQIETSRTLVFDAPRHARAFFEALVVDNLDIG
;
A
#
# COMPACT_ATOMS: atom_id res chain seq x y z
N MET A 1 -25.74 38.79 -26.95
CA MET A 1 -24.60 38.28 -26.15
C MET A 1 -24.74 36.78 -26.13
N ALA A 2 -23.76 36.05 -26.67
CA ALA A 2 -23.79 34.59 -26.60
C ALA A 2 -23.63 34.20 -25.13
N GLU A 3 -24.60 33.47 -24.60
CA GLU A 3 -24.58 32.96 -23.24
C GLU A 3 -23.36 32.02 -23.10
N THR A 4 -22.55 32.25 -22.07
CA THR A 4 -21.33 31.47 -21.85
C THR A 4 -21.75 30.07 -21.42
N VAL A 5 -21.71 29.12 -22.36
CA VAL A 5 -22.02 27.71 -22.08
C VAL A 5 -20.99 27.22 -21.07
N THR A 6 -21.44 26.82 -19.88
CA THR A 6 -20.55 26.27 -18.85
C THR A 6 -20.34 24.77 -19.08
N VAL A 7 -19.27 24.23 -18.50
CA VAL A 7 -19.03 22.77 -18.49
C VAL A 7 -20.24 21.99 -17.96
N ASN A 8 -20.95 22.53 -16.97
CA ASN A 8 -22.16 21.91 -16.41
C ASN A 8 -23.31 21.86 -17.44
N ASP A 9 -23.42 22.87 -18.31
CA ASP A 9 -24.44 22.91 -19.36
C ASP A 9 -24.15 21.89 -20.48
N VAL A 10 -22.87 21.62 -20.76
CA VAL A 10 -22.45 20.56 -21.71
C VAL A 10 -22.65 19.15 -21.14
N LEU A 11 -22.52 18.99 -19.82
CA LEU A 11 -22.69 17.71 -19.13
C LEU A 11 -24.17 17.33 -18.93
N ALA A 12 -25.07 18.30 -18.81
CA ALA A 12 -26.48 18.08 -18.50
C ALA A 12 -27.17 17.18 -19.55
N GLY A 13 -27.57 15.97 -19.12
CA GLY A 13 -28.32 15.02 -19.94
C GLY A 13 -27.49 14.18 -20.93
N HIS A 14 -26.16 14.34 -20.93
CA HIS A 14 -25.26 13.65 -21.87
C HIS A 14 -24.25 12.72 -21.20
N VAL A 15 -24.32 12.59 -19.87
CA VAL A 15 -23.50 11.67 -19.08
C VAL A 15 -24.34 10.47 -18.70
N ALA A 16 -23.97 9.30 -19.24
CA ALA A 16 -24.59 8.01 -18.94
C ALA A 16 -24.02 7.37 -17.64
N LEU A 17 -22.82 7.76 -17.22
CA LEU A 17 -22.20 7.35 -15.96
C LEU A 17 -21.29 8.45 -15.45
N ASP A 18 -21.47 8.84 -14.19
CA ASP A 18 -20.59 9.75 -13.46
C ASP A 18 -20.25 9.10 -12.12
N VAL A 19 -18.98 8.75 -11.91
CA VAL A 19 -18.53 8.09 -10.67
C VAL A 19 -17.20 8.67 -10.22
N GLU A 20 -17.15 9.12 -8.98
CA GLU A 20 -15.94 9.55 -8.27
C GLU A 20 -15.45 8.45 -7.32
N CYS A 21 -14.16 8.16 -7.35
CA CYS A 21 -13.57 7.08 -6.54
C CYS A 21 -12.10 7.38 -6.19
N LEU A 22 -11.61 6.75 -5.12
CA LEU A 22 -10.18 6.59 -4.92
C LEU A 22 -9.63 5.60 -5.96
N ASP A 23 -8.51 5.91 -6.59
CA ASP A 23 -7.87 5.00 -7.54
C ASP A 23 -6.64 4.34 -6.89
N ARG A 24 -5.53 5.06 -6.79
CA ARG A 24 -4.29 4.55 -6.21
C ARG A 24 -4.13 5.01 -4.79
N ILE A 25 -4.15 4.06 -3.86
CA ILE A 25 -3.88 4.32 -2.45
C ILE A 25 -2.53 3.70 -2.12
N TYR A 26 -1.51 4.53 -1.94
CA TYR A 26 -0.17 4.10 -1.55
C TYR A 26 0.23 4.76 -0.22
N LEU A 27 0.49 3.92 0.79
CA LEU A 27 0.70 4.34 2.17
C LEU A 27 2.10 3.97 2.66
N ASN A 28 2.62 4.74 3.60
CA ASN A 28 3.75 4.35 4.43
C ASN A 28 3.23 3.65 5.69
N GLY A 29 3.96 2.66 6.19
CA GLY A 29 3.81 2.17 7.56
C GLY A 29 5.08 2.46 8.35
N TYR A 30 4.95 3.02 9.54
CA TYR A 30 6.06 3.39 10.42
C TYR A 30 5.70 3.06 11.88
N VAL A 31 6.69 2.73 12.70
CA VAL A 31 6.47 2.46 14.13
C VAL A 31 6.69 3.77 14.91
N PRO A 32 5.66 4.44 15.47
CA PRO A 32 5.78 5.78 16.04
C PRO A 32 6.86 5.88 17.13
N ASN A 33 6.97 4.83 17.94
CA ASN A 33 7.93 4.72 19.02
C ASN A 33 9.34 4.29 18.57
N LEU A 34 9.68 4.36 17.27
CA LEU A 34 10.99 4.04 16.70
C LEU A 34 11.39 5.03 15.59
N GLN A 35 11.18 6.32 15.80
CA GLN A 35 11.53 7.37 14.84
C GLN A 35 12.82 8.12 15.17
N VAL A 36 13.24 8.15 16.44
CA VAL A 36 14.50 8.81 16.88
C VAL A 36 15.45 7.89 17.62
N GLY A 37 16.75 8.25 17.69
CA GLY A 37 17.79 7.39 18.28
C GLY A 37 17.56 7.00 19.75
N GLY A 38 17.03 7.91 20.58
CA GLY A 38 16.73 7.59 21.99
C GLY A 38 15.61 6.55 22.16
N GLN A 39 14.66 6.53 21.23
CA GLN A 39 13.60 5.51 21.21
C GLN A 39 14.16 4.13 20.85
N VAL A 40 15.16 4.06 19.96
CA VAL A 40 15.88 2.81 19.66
C VAL A 40 16.55 2.24 20.90
N VAL A 41 17.21 3.09 21.68
CA VAL A 41 17.84 2.69 22.95
C VAL A 41 16.80 2.15 23.91
N SER A 42 15.66 2.85 24.04
CA SER A 42 14.55 2.44 24.92
C SER A 42 13.95 1.10 24.50
N PHE A 43 13.77 0.88 23.19
CA PHE A 43 13.32 -0.40 22.64
C PHE A 43 14.29 -1.55 22.96
N MET A 44 15.59 -1.35 22.76
CA MET A 44 16.57 -2.42 23.01
C MET A 44 16.75 -2.73 24.49
N THR A 45 16.77 -1.71 25.34
CA THR A 45 17.14 -1.85 26.75
C THR A 45 15.92 -2.05 27.64
N GLY A 46 14.93 -1.17 27.55
CA GLY A 46 13.72 -1.23 28.36
C GLY A 46 12.78 -2.34 27.93
N HIS A 47 12.49 -2.45 26.62
CA HIS A 47 11.52 -3.42 26.11
C HIS A 47 12.14 -4.80 25.86
N LEU A 48 13.22 -4.87 25.09
CA LEU A 48 13.88 -6.14 24.79
C LEU A 48 14.81 -6.65 25.93
N GLY A 49 15.07 -5.84 26.95
CA GLY A 49 15.83 -6.23 28.13
C GLY A 49 17.34 -6.38 27.92
N TYR A 50 17.91 -5.92 26.80
CA TYR A 50 19.36 -6.00 26.58
C TYR A 50 20.10 -4.95 27.41
N PRO A 51 21.23 -5.29 28.07
CA PRO A 51 21.98 -4.33 28.88
C PRO A 51 22.68 -3.25 28.04
N ILE A 52 22.96 -3.55 26.78
CA ILE A 52 23.65 -2.64 25.85
C ILE A 52 22.83 -2.55 24.56
N PRO A 53 22.48 -1.34 24.09
CA PRO A 53 21.79 -1.14 22.81
C PRO A 53 22.77 -1.31 21.65
N SER A 54 23.13 -2.56 21.35
CA SER A 54 24.10 -2.91 20.30
C SER A 54 23.40 -3.09 18.93
N PRO A 55 24.02 -2.65 17.81
CA PRO A 55 23.49 -2.92 16.47
C PRO A 55 23.36 -4.42 16.15
N ALA A 56 24.07 -5.30 16.86
CA ALA A 56 23.90 -6.76 16.71
C ALA A 56 22.46 -7.23 16.97
N ILE A 57 21.69 -6.48 17.77
CA ILE A 57 20.27 -6.77 18.01
C ILE A 57 19.45 -6.60 16.72
N PHE A 58 19.75 -5.58 15.90
CA PHE A 58 19.09 -5.40 14.59
C PHE A 58 19.33 -6.57 13.66
N GLU A 59 20.58 -7.05 13.62
CA GLU A 59 20.97 -8.20 12.80
C GLU A 59 20.28 -9.47 13.26
N LYS A 60 20.21 -9.70 14.58
CA LYS A 60 19.48 -10.85 15.17
C LYS A 60 18.02 -10.87 14.74
N ILE A 61 17.30 -9.76 14.92
CA ILE A 61 15.88 -9.65 14.55
C ILE A 61 15.72 -9.74 13.03
N GLY A 62 16.55 -9.04 12.25
CA GLY A 62 16.49 -9.09 10.79
C GLY A 62 16.77 -10.48 10.23
N THR A 63 17.66 -11.26 10.86
CA THR A 63 17.96 -12.64 10.46
C THR A 63 16.82 -13.57 10.83
N ALA A 64 16.25 -13.44 12.03
CA ALA A 64 15.06 -14.19 12.44
C ALA A 64 13.89 -13.92 11.48
N PHE A 65 13.68 -12.66 11.11
CA PHE A 65 12.65 -12.27 10.16
C PHE A 65 12.86 -12.92 8.79
N ARG A 66 14.07 -12.87 8.21
CA ARG A 66 14.37 -13.56 6.94
C ARG A 66 14.09 -15.06 7.00
N ARG A 67 14.40 -15.73 8.12
CA ARG A 67 14.07 -17.15 8.31
C ARG A 67 12.57 -17.38 8.38
N SER A 68 11.82 -16.53 9.09
CA SER A 68 10.36 -16.64 9.17
C SER A 68 9.69 -16.48 7.81
N ILE A 69 10.23 -15.63 6.92
CA ILE A 69 9.77 -15.50 5.53
C ILE A 69 9.94 -16.81 4.78
N SER A 70 11.12 -17.44 4.89
CA SER A 70 11.39 -18.72 4.22
C SER A 70 10.47 -19.83 4.75
N ALA A 71 10.30 -19.94 6.06
CA ALA A 71 9.43 -20.92 6.69
C ALA A 71 7.96 -20.73 6.31
N PHE A 72 7.48 -19.47 6.30
CA PHE A 72 6.13 -19.14 5.86
C PHE A 72 5.90 -19.49 4.39
N ALA A 73 6.85 -19.12 3.52
CA ALA A 73 6.75 -19.44 2.09
C ALA A 73 6.70 -20.94 1.82
N GLU A 74 7.46 -21.74 2.57
CA GLU A 74 7.44 -23.19 2.48
C GLU A 74 6.12 -23.78 3.00
N ALA A 75 5.69 -23.40 4.22
CA ALA A 75 4.47 -23.91 4.84
C ALA A 75 3.21 -23.59 4.02
N GLU A 76 3.09 -22.35 3.56
CA GLU A 76 1.93 -21.87 2.79
C GLU A 76 2.07 -22.14 1.28
N HIS A 77 3.16 -22.79 0.85
CA HIS A 77 3.45 -23.08 -0.56
C HIS A 77 3.45 -21.82 -1.45
N VAL A 78 3.92 -20.70 -0.90
CA VAL A 78 3.94 -19.39 -1.56
C VAL A 78 5.27 -19.19 -2.32
N PRO A 79 5.24 -18.85 -3.62
CA PRO A 79 6.46 -18.62 -4.38
C PRO A 79 7.28 -17.43 -3.86
N LEU A 80 8.58 -17.65 -3.62
CA LEU A 80 9.54 -16.59 -3.30
C LEU A 80 10.29 -16.15 -4.56
N VAL A 81 9.94 -14.99 -5.10
CA VAL A 81 10.45 -14.48 -6.40
C VAL A 81 11.47 -13.36 -6.18
N ARG A 82 12.71 -13.56 -6.61
CA ARG A 82 13.75 -12.51 -6.57
C ARG A 82 13.65 -11.63 -7.80
N PHE A 83 13.42 -10.33 -7.61
CA PHE A 83 13.37 -9.37 -8.70
C PHE A 83 14.76 -9.07 -9.27
N ARG A 84 14.83 -8.95 -10.59
CA ARG A 84 16.02 -8.59 -11.35
C ARG A 84 16.00 -7.10 -11.70
N LYS A 85 17.16 -6.56 -12.07
CA LYS A 85 17.26 -5.19 -12.57
C LYS A 85 16.48 -5.07 -13.87
N GLY A 86 15.61 -4.06 -13.97
CA GLY A 86 14.76 -3.83 -15.14
C GLY A 86 13.39 -4.51 -15.07
N ASP A 87 13.16 -5.39 -14.10
CA ASP A 87 11.86 -6.02 -13.93
C ASP A 87 10.79 -4.97 -13.57
N ARG A 88 9.71 -4.97 -14.35
CA ARG A 88 8.44 -4.41 -13.90
C ARG A 88 7.81 -5.41 -12.95
N LYS A 89 7.97 -5.19 -11.65
CA LYS A 89 7.51 -6.10 -10.59
C LYS A 89 6.06 -6.54 -10.75
N ILE A 90 5.18 -5.64 -11.19
CA ILE A 90 3.77 -5.94 -11.45
C ILE A 90 3.58 -6.98 -12.57
N ASP A 91 4.38 -6.92 -13.63
CA ASP A 91 4.29 -7.86 -14.75
C ASP A 91 4.79 -9.25 -14.32
N VAL A 92 5.85 -9.30 -13.51
CA VAL A 92 6.37 -10.53 -12.93
C VAL A 92 5.32 -11.20 -12.02
N MET A 93 4.61 -10.41 -11.22
CA MET A 93 3.68 -10.93 -10.21
C MET A 93 2.27 -11.17 -10.71
N ARG A 94 1.89 -10.61 -11.88
CA ARG A 94 0.53 -10.70 -12.44
C ARG A 94 0.00 -12.13 -12.48
N ARG A 95 0.82 -13.07 -12.96
CA ARG A 95 0.43 -14.50 -13.05
C ARG A 95 0.10 -15.08 -11.68
N HIS A 96 0.91 -14.76 -10.66
CA HIS A 96 0.70 -15.26 -9.30
C HIS A 96 -0.61 -14.73 -8.71
N VAL A 97 -0.84 -13.41 -8.83
CA VAL A 97 -2.08 -12.78 -8.34
C VAL A 97 -3.30 -13.35 -9.05
N ALA A 98 -3.24 -13.57 -10.37
CA ALA A 98 -4.34 -14.18 -11.13
C ALA A 98 -4.63 -15.63 -10.70
N MET A 99 -3.60 -16.43 -10.43
CA MET A 99 -3.77 -17.80 -9.91
C MET A 99 -4.42 -17.79 -8.52
N GLN A 100 -4.01 -16.88 -7.63
CA GLN A 100 -4.64 -16.73 -6.31
C GLN A 100 -6.10 -16.28 -6.45
N ALA A 101 -6.38 -15.32 -7.33
CA ALA A 101 -7.73 -14.83 -7.60
C ALA A 101 -8.68 -15.95 -8.04
N ALA A 102 -8.20 -16.87 -8.89
CA ALA A 102 -8.97 -18.02 -9.35
C ALA A 102 -9.41 -18.98 -8.23
N THR A 103 -8.77 -18.92 -7.05
CA THR A 103 -9.21 -19.71 -5.89
C THR A 103 -10.44 -19.12 -5.19
N GLY A 104 -10.79 -17.86 -5.47
CA GLY A 104 -11.87 -17.14 -4.81
C GLY A 104 -11.63 -16.85 -3.32
N ARG A 105 -10.43 -17.11 -2.79
CA ARG A 105 -10.08 -16.92 -1.38
C ARG A 105 -8.92 -15.94 -1.21
N SER A 106 -9.01 -15.11 -0.17
CA SER A 106 -7.90 -14.23 0.19
C SER A 106 -6.64 -15.04 0.45
N GLY A 107 -5.50 -14.60 -0.08
CA GLY A 107 -4.22 -15.27 0.14
C GLY A 107 -3.02 -14.47 -0.35
N VAL A 108 -1.85 -14.85 0.14
CA VAL A 108 -0.56 -14.35 -0.38
C VAL A 108 -0.28 -15.09 -1.69
N ALA A 109 -0.31 -14.35 -2.80
CA ALA A 109 -0.12 -14.91 -4.13
C ALA A 109 1.35 -15.26 -4.42
N ALA A 110 2.27 -14.40 -3.97
CA ALA A 110 3.71 -14.57 -4.07
C ALA A 110 4.43 -13.56 -3.18
N ILE A 111 5.68 -13.86 -2.82
CA ILE A 111 6.57 -12.96 -2.09
C ILE A 111 7.71 -12.50 -3.00
N GLY A 112 7.71 -11.22 -3.33
CA GLY A 112 8.78 -10.57 -4.09
C GLY A 112 9.94 -10.14 -3.22
N VAL A 113 11.18 -10.39 -3.64
CA VAL A 113 12.40 -10.01 -2.92
C VAL A 113 13.18 -8.98 -3.73
N ALA A 114 13.46 -7.83 -3.14
CA ALA A 114 14.25 -6.75 -3.75
C ALA A 114 15.33 -6.22 -2.80
N GLN A 115 16.36 -5.58 -3.35
CA GLN A 115 17.34 -4.77 -2.61
C GLN A 115 17.13 -3.29 -2.94
N GLU A 116 16.65 -2.51 -1.98
CA GLU A 116 16.25 -1.11 -2.18
C GLU A 116 16.88 -0.19 -1.13
N PHE A 117 17.16 1.06 -1.51
CA PHE A 117 17.50 2.08 -0.53
C PHE A 117 16.30 2.44 0.33
N GLN A 118 16.49 2.43 1.64
CA GLN A 118 15.49 2.80 2.63
C GLN A 118 16.14 3.62 3.73
N ASN A 119 15.36 4.54 4.31
CA ASN A 119 15.78 5.36 5.43
C ASN A 119 15.66 4.55 6.74
N VAL A 120 16.80 4.14 7.28
CA VAL A 120 16.89 3.18 8.40
C VAL A 120 17.88 3.67 9.46
N PHE A 121 17.98 3.00 10.60
CA PHE A 121 18.97 3.39 11.61
C PHE A 121 20.36 2.80 11.34
N ALA A 122 21.35 3.69 11.21
CA ALA A 122 22.75 3.35 11.34
C ALA A 122 23.20 3.54 12.78
N ALA A 123 24.02 2.61 13.28
CA ALA A 123 24.68 2.72 14.57
C ALA A 123 26.12 3.18 14.38
N HIS A 124 26.58 4.05 15.28
CA HIS A 124 27.95 4.52 15.34
C HIS A 124 28.48 4.25 16.73
N GLN A 125 29.52 3.42 16.82
CA GLN A 125 30.23 3.22 18.07
C GLN A 125 30.97 4.51 18.43
N ARG A 126 30.97 4.82 19.71
CA ARG A 126 31.54 6.01 20.29
C ARG A 126 32.44 5.60 21.44
N GLN A 127 33.50 6.38 21.66
CA GLN A 127 34.40 6.13 22.78
C GLN A 127 33.75 6.64 24.07
N GLY A 128 33.54 5.74 25.02
CA GLY A 128 33.12 6.07 26.39
C GLY A 128 34.33 6.11 27.31
N GLY A 129 34.26 6.94 28.37
CA GLY A 129 35.35 7.08 29.35
C GLY A 129 35.59 5.86 30.25
N ASN A 130 34.68 4.88 30.25
CA ASN A 130 34.69 3.71 31.14
C ASN A 130 34.99 2.38 30.42
N GLY A 131 35.38 2.40 29.14
CA GLY A 131 35.69 1.19 28.36
C GLY A 131 34.47 0.37 27.92
N VAL A 132 33.24 0.75 28.30
CA VAL A 132 32.01 0.08 27.88
C VAL A 132 31.62 0.55 26.46
N PRO A 133 31.27 -0.37 25.54
CA PRO A 133 30.79 0.02 24.21
C PRO A 133 29.56 0.93 24.29
N TRP A 134 29.68 2.13 23.72
CA TRP A 134 28.56 3.09 23.61
C TRP A 134 28.21 3.31 22.14
N PHE A 135 26.92 3.33 21.82
CA PHE A 135 26.41 3.48 20.45
C PHE A 135 25.46 4.67 20.35
N SER A 136 25.61 5.46 19.28
CA SER A 136 24.64 6.47 18.85
C SER A 136 23.93 6.02 17.58
N PHE A 137 22.65 6.33 17.46
CA PHE A 137 21.81 5.93 16.32
C PHE A 137 21.30 7.13 15.54
N ALA A 138 21.47 7.11 14.22
CA ALA A 138 20.99 8.15 13.32
C ALA A 138 20.32 7.52 12.09
N LYS A 139 19.38 8.24 11.48
CA LYS A 139 18.77 7.82 10.22
C LYS A 139 19.80 7.95 9.09
N ALA A 140 19.87 6.94 8.24
CA ALA A 140 20.69 6.94 7.05
C ALA A 140 20.05 6.08 5.97
N ASP A 141 20.27 6.46 4.72
CA ASP A 141 19.84 5.62 3.60
C ASP A 141 20.78 4.44 3.44
N ARG A 142 20.21 3.24 3.47
CA ARG A 142 20.94 1.98 3.29
C ARG A 142 20.19 1.10 2.32
N ARG A 143 20.94 0.34 1.54
CA ARG A 143 20.37 -0.71 0.69
C ARG A 143 20.01 -1.90 1.57
N VAL A 144 18.73 -2.23 1.63
CA VAL A 144 18.20 -3.27 2.48
C VAL A 144 17.32 -4.23 1.69
N THR A 145 17.21 -5.45 2.20
CA THR A 145 16.29 -6.44 1.64
C THR A 145 14.86 -6.02 1.95
N CYS A 146 14.00 -6.01 0.94
CA CYS A 146 12.58 -5.74 1.05
C CYS A 146 11.79 -6.94 0.56
N PHE A 147 10.81 -7.36 1.35
CA PHE A 147 9.86 -8.40 0.99
C PHE A 147 8.54 -7.74 0.61
N TYR A 148 8.02 -8.06 -0.58
CA TYR A 148 6.73 -7.62 -1.10
C TYR A 148 5.78 -8.81 -1.05
N PHE A 149 4.83 -8.80 -0.13
CA PHE A 149 3.72 -9.73 -0.11
C PHE A 149 2.70 -9.25 -1.14
N TYR A 150 2.62 -9.90 -2.29
CA TYR A 150 1.57 -9.67 -3.27
C TYR A 150 0.36 -10.48 -2.86
N LEU A 151 -0.78 -9.82 -2.76
CA LEU A 151 -2.01 -10.34 -2.17
C LEU A 151 -3.10 -10.35 -3.23
N TRP A 152 -4.01 -11.31 -3.10
CA TRP A 152 -5.36 -11.14 -3.60
C TRP A 152 -6.32 -11.24 -2.41
N ASP A 153 -7.22 -10.28 -2.31
CA ASP A 153 -8.13 -10.12 -1.19
C ASP A 153 -9.57 -10.14 -1.69
N VAL A 154 -10.46 -10.85 -1.00
CA VAL A 154 -11.86 -10.97 -1.44
C VAL A 154 -12.60 -9.63 -1.48
N GLU A 155 -12.22 -8.66 -0.66
CA GLU A 155 -12.84 -7.33 -0.59
C GLU A 155 -12.09 -6.30 -1.43
N PHE A 156 -10.77 -6.36 -1.46
CA PHE A 156 -9.92 -5.36 -2.12
C PHE A 156 -9.38 -5.77 -3.50
N GLY A 157 -9.46 -7.05 -3.85
CA GLY A 157 -8.80 -7.58 -5.04
C GLY A 157 -7.26 -7.57 -4.89
N PRO A 158 -6.51 -7.28 -5.97
CA PRO A 158 -5.05 -7.19 -5.92
C PRO A 158 -4.53 -6.11 -4.96
N ALA A 159 -3.55 -6.46 -4.13
CA ALA A 159 -2.88 -5.53 -3.23
C ALA A 159 -1.42 -5.94 -2.98
N PHE A 160 -0.63 -5.08 -2.34
CA PHE A 160 0.63 -5.53 -1.74
C PHE A 160 0.97 -4.85 -0.42
N ILE A 161 1.69 -5.58 0.43
CA ILE A 161 2.37 -5.06 1.62
C ILE A 161 3.87 -5.31 1.45
N LYS A 162 4.67 -4.25 1.52
CA LYS A 162 6.13 -4.33 1.54
C LYS A 162 6.62 -4.18 2.98
N VAL A 163 7.50 -5.08 3.42
CA VAL A 163 8.19 -5.00 4.71
C VAL A 163 9.70 -5.05 4.50
N CYS A 164 10.43 -4.09 5.04
CA CYS A 164 11.89 -4.03 4.96
C CYS A 164 12.54 -4.88 6.06
N ALA A 165 13.54 -5.70 5.72
CA ALA A 165 14.24 -6.58 6.65
C ALA A 165 15.43 -5.92 7.35
N TYR A 166 15.22 -4.68 7.78
CA TYR A 166 16.18 -3.90 8.55
C TYR A 166 15.46 -2.82 9.38
N PHE A 167 15.95 -2.57 10.58
CA PHE A 167 15.31 -1.70 11.57
C PHE A 167 15.20 -0.23 11.11
N PRO A 168 14.05 0.45 11.26
CA PRO A 168 12.87 0.08 12.07
C PRO A 168 11.76 -0.60 11.25
N TYR A 169 12.15 -1.41 10.26
CA TYR A 169 11.26 -2.19 9.40
C TYR A 169 10.20 -1.34 8.66
N PRO A 170 10.60 -0.33 7.87
CA PRO A 170 9.63 0.47 7.10
C PRO A 170 8.67 -0.40 6.29
N VAL A 171 7.40 0.00 6.27
CA VAL A 171 6.34 -0.67 5.53
C VAL A 171 5.82 0.22 4.39
N LYS A 172 5.39 -0.40 3.30
CA LYS A 172 4.56 0.26 2.28
C LYS A 172 3.33 -0.60 2.02
N VAL A 173 2.17 0.04 1.87
CA VAL A 173 0.92 -0.65 1.53
C VAL A 173 0.38 -0.04 0.26
N TRP A 174 -0.07 -0.88 -0.66
CA TRP A 174 -0.80 -0.45 -1.85
C TRP A 174 -2.10 -1.23 -1.97
N VAL A 175 -3.17 -0.48 -2.20
CA VAL A 175 -4.49 -1.00 -2.57
C VAL A 175 -5.05 -0.13 -3.71
N ASN A 176 -5.98 -0.68 -4.49
CA ASN A 176 -6.65 0.04 -5.55
C ASN A 176 -8.15 0.20 -5.23
N GLY A 177 -8.65 1.43 -5.27
CA GLY A 177 -10.04 1.71 -4.91
C GLY A 177 -11.05 1.29 -5.98
N HIS A 178 -10.70 1.31 -7.27
CA HIS A 178 -11.55 0.75 -8.33
C HIS A 178 -11.73 -0.75 -8.17
N GLU A 179 -10.65 -1.49 -7.92
CA GLU A 179 -10.72 -2.94 -7.68
C GLU A 179 -11.57 -3.24 -6.45
N TRP A 180 -11.39 -2.49 -5.36
CA TRP A 180 -12.29 -2.60 -4.20
C TRP A 180 -13.75 -2.32 -4.58
N ALA A 181 -14.04 -1.24 -5.30
CA ALA A 181 -15.39 -0.86 -5.70
C ALA A 181 -16.05 -1.93 -6.59
N LYS A 182 -15.31 -2.49 -7.56
CA LYS A 182 -15.77 -3.62 -8.39
C LYS A 182 -16.14 -4.83 -7.53
N ARG A 183 -15.30 -5.20 -6.56
CA ARG A 183 -15.57 -6.33 -5.65
C ARG A 183 -16.82 -6.09 -4.80
N GLN A 184 -17.00 -4.88 -4.29
CA GLN A 184 -18.20 -4.51 -3.53
C GLN A 184 -19.46 -4.46 -4.42
N ALA A 185 -19.36 -3.99 -5.66
CA ALA A 185 -20.47 -3.96 -6.62
C ALA A 185 -20.93 -5.39 -6.97
N ILE A 186 -20.00 -6.32 -7.20
CA ILE A 186 -20.31 -7.75 -7.38
C ILE A 186 -21.05 -8.29 -6.15
N ALA A 187 -20.58 -7.99 -4.94
CA ALA A 187 -21.22 -8.45 -3.70
C ALA A 187 -22.62 -7.85 -3.50
N ALA A 188 -22.85 -6.62 -3.98
CA ALA A 188 -24.14 -5.94 -3.94
C ALA A 188 -25.09 -6.35 -5.10
N GLY A 189 -24.62 -7.16 -6.06
CA GLY A 189 -25.41 -7.54 -7.24
C GLY A 189 -25.56 -6.41 -8.28
N ILE A 190 -24.72 -5.38 -8.23
CA ILE A 190 -24.70 -4.29 -9.21
C ILE A 190 -23.92 -4.74 -10.44
N GLY A 191 -24.60 -4.78 -11.59
CA GLY A 191 -23.98 -5.15 -12.86
C GLY A 191 -23.16 -4.00 -13.44
N PHE A 192 -21.96 -4.29 -13.93
CA PHE A 192 -21.11 -3.30 -14.61
C PHE A 192 -20.27 -3.94 -15.72
N THR A 193 -19.78 -3.10 -16.63
CA THR A 193 -18.73 -3.47 -17.59
C THR A 193 -17.43 -2.78 -17.20
N GLU A 194 -16.33 -3.53 -17.14
CA GLU A 194 -15.01 -2.98 -16.79
C GLU A 194 -14.41 -2.13 -17.91
N LEU A 195 -13.91 -0.95 -17.53
CA LEU A 195 -12.91 -0.19 -18.27
C LEU A 195 -11.56 -0.44 -17.60
N SER A 196 -10.45 -0.42 -18.33
CA SER A 196 -9.11 -0.84 -17.82
C SER A 196 -8.78 -0.40 -16.38
N ASN A 197 -9.11 0.85 -16.01
CA ASN A 197 -8.98 1.42 -14.67
C ASN A 197 -10.30 2.09 -14.19
N GLY A 198 -11.47 1.54 -14.54
CA GLY A 198 -12.74 2.17 -14.18
C GLY A 198 -13.97 1.37 -14.64
N PHE A 199 -15.08 2.08 -14.84
CA PHE A 199 -16.37 1.50 -15.21
C PHE A 199 -16.84 2.07 -16.55
N THR A 200 -17.24 1.21 -17.49
CA THR A 200 -17.81 1.63 -18.77
C THR A 200 -19.33 1.76 -18.70
N THR A 201 -19.99 0.84 -18.02
CA THR A 201 -21.44 0.86 -17.79
C THR A 201 -21.72 0.38 -16.37
N CYS A 202 -22.82 0.84 -15.79
CA CYS A 202 -23.32 0.39 -14.50
C CYS A 202 -24.85 0.33 -14.54
N THR A 203 -25.45 -0.72 -13.98
CA THR A 203 -26.91 -0.83 -13.87
C THR A 203 -27.50 0.05 -12.77
N ASP A 204 -26.68 0.44 -11.80
CA ASP A 204 -27.04 1.32 -10.68
C ASP A 204 -25.88 2.29 -10.36
N PRO A 205 -25.77 3.41 -11.10
CA PRO A 205 -24.73 4.41 -10.87
C PRO A 205 -24.74 5.02 -9.45
N GLU A 206 -25.93 5.28 -8.90
CA GLU A 206 -26.06 5.87 -7.55
C GLU A 206 -25.59 4.89 -6.48
N GLY A 207 -26.00 3.62 -6.57
CA GLY A 207 -25.50 2.56 -5.69
C GLY A 207 -24.00 2.36 -5.81
N LEU A 208 -23.44 2.45 -7.02
CA LEU A 208 -21.99 2.39 -7.23
C LEU A 208 -21.26 3.59 -6.58
N GLN A 209 -21.80 4.80 -6.68
CA GLN A 209 -21.22 5.97 -6.01
C GLN A 209 -21.21 5.80 -4.48
N VAL A 210 -22.34 5.33 -3.90
CA VAL A 210 -22.41 5.02 -2.46
C VAL A 210 -21.39 3.96 -2.07
N ILE A 211 -21.11 2.98 -2.93
CA ILE A 211 -20.02 2.03 -2.71
C ILE A 211 -18.68 2.78 -2.63
N CYS A 212 -18.32 3.55 -3.66
CA CYS A 212 -17.06 4.30 -3.73
C CYS A 212 -16.84 5.19 -2.50
N ASP A 213 -17.87 5.90 -2.04
CA ASP A 213 -17.81 6.82 -0.91
C ASP A 213 -17.53 6.12 0.44
N ARG A 214 -17.80 4.81 0.54
CA ARG A 214 -17.52 4.03 1.76
C ARG A 214 -16.05 3.65 1.90
N LEU A 215 -15.22 3.79 0.87
CA LEU A 215 -13.80 3.48 0.97
C LEU A 215 -13.06 4.57 1.74
N GLY A 216 -12.96 4.39 3.06
CA GLY A 216 -12.26 5.30 3.95
C GLY A 216 -11.08 4.66 4.69
N SER A 217 -10.46 5.45 5.57
CA SER A 217 -9.33 5.02 6.40
C SER A 217 -9.65 3.83 7.30
N GLY A 218 -10.88 3.74 7.84
CA GLY A 218 -11.34 2.61 8.64
C GLY A 218 -11.27 1.29 7.88
N THR A 219 -11.82 1.25 6.66
CA THR A 219 -11.82 0.07 5.79
C THR A 219 -10.39 -0.37 5.44
N ILE A 220 -9.51 0.59 5.14
CA ILE A 220 -8.10 0.32 4.83
C ILE A 220 -7.34 -0.18 6.07
N ASN A 221 -7.62 0.37 7.25
CA ASN A 221 -7.00 -0.08 8.50
C ASN A 221 -7.41 -1.51 8.85
N VAL A 222 -8.68 -1.88 8.65
CA VAL A 222 -9.14 -3.27 8.85
C VAL A 222 -8.40 -4.23 7.91
N PHE A 223 -8.27 -3.87 6.63
CA PHE A 223 -7.46 -4.63 5.68
C PHE A 223 -6.02 -4.79 6.16
N PHE A 224 -5.38 -3.69 6.56
CA PHE A 224 -3.99 -3.69 7.00
C PHE A 224 -3.78 -4.56 8.23
N GLU A 225 -4.59 -4.37 9.28
CA GLU A 225 -4.47 -5.14 10.52
C GLU A 225 -4.72 -6.64 10.30
N ARG A 226 -5.72 -6.99 9.49
CA ARG A 226 -5.98 -8.39 9.11
C ARG A 226 -4.74 -9.02 8.48
N TRP A 227 -4.15 -8.37 7.49
CA TRP A 227 -2.97 -8.91 6.81
C TRP A 227 -1.74 -8.93 7.71
N MET A 228 -1.49 -7.88 8.50
CA MET A 228 -0.37 -7.83 9.43
C MET A 228 -0.46 -8.92 10.52
N SER A 229 -1.66 -9.43 10.85
CA SER A 229 -1.82 -10.57 11.76
C SER A 229 -1.45 -11.93 11.16
N GLN A 230 -1.42 -12.04 9.82
CA GLN A 230 -1.18 -13.29 9.11
C GLN A 230 0.24 -13.39 8.53
N LEU A 231 0.83 -12.25 8.18
CA LEU A 231 2.16 -12.22 7.58
C LEU A 231 3.24 -12.51 8.64
N PRO A 232 4.34 -13.18 8.27
CA PRO A 232 5.51 -13.25 9.14
C PRO A 232 6.09 -11.84 9.25
N LEU A 233 6.20 -11.30 10.45
CA LEU A 233 6.67 -9.94 10.71
C LEU A 233 7.91 -9.94 11.62
N PRO A 234 8.77 -8.91 11.53
CA PRO A 234 9.95 -8.79 12.39
C PRO A 234 9.62 -8.42 13.84
N LEU A 235 8.42 -7.88 14.10
CA LEU A 235 7.92 -7.55 15.43
C LEU A 235 6.84 -8.56 15.81
N THR A 236 6.86 -8.95 17.09
CA THR A 236 6.00 -9.96 17.70
C THR A 236 4.74 -9.34 18.31
N SER A 237 3.82 -10.19 18.79
CA SER A 237 2.68 -9.73 19.59
C SER A 237 3.11 -9.00 20.86
N ALA A 238 4.19 -9.45 21.51
CA ALA A 238 4.73 -8.77 22.69
C ALA A 238 5.28 -7.37 22.37
N ASP A 239 5.88 -7.19 21.19
CA ASP A 239 6.30 -5.86 20.71
C ASP A 239 5.09 -4.96 20.46
N ARG A 240 4.03 -5.50 19.85
CA ARG A 240 2.77 -4.81 19.61
C ARG A 240 2.11 -4.35 20.92
N ASP A 241 2.00 -5.23 21.90
CA ASP A 241 1.38 -4.95 23.20
C ASP A 241 2.15 -3.87 23.99
N ALA A 242 3.46 -3.77 23.76
CA ALA A 242 4.31 -2.71 24.31
C ALA A 242 4.28 -1.39 23.52
N GLY A 243 3.43 -1.27 22.49
CA GLY A 243 3.27 -0.06 21.68
C GLY A 243 4.28 0.08 20.54
N TYR A 244 4.96 -1.01 20.15
CA TYR A 244 5.82 -1.06 18.96
C TYR A 244 5.08 -1.72 17.81
N TRP A 245 4.11 -0.99 17.24
CA TRP A 245 3.37 -1.42 16.07
C TRP A 245 3.36 -0.37 14.97
N TRP A 246 3.10 -0.80 13.73
CA TRP A 246 3.06 0.11 12.60
C TRP A 246 1.75 0.89 12.57
N GLU A 247 1.86 2.19 12.33
CA GLU A 247 0.77 3.06 11.95
C GLU A 247 0.92 3.48 10.48
N LEU A 248 -0.21 3.72 9.83
CA LEU A 248 -0.25 4.12 8.43
C LEU A 248 -0.20 5.65 8.29
N SER A 249 0.53 6.13 7.29
CA SER A 249 0.45 7.52 6.83
C SER A 249 0.35 7.59 5.31
N MET A 250 -0.31 8.64 4.82
CA MET A 250 -0.48 8.85 3.39
C MET A 250 0.88 9.09 2.73
N ARG A 251 1.15 8.39 1.62
CA ARG A 251 2.30 8.67 0.76
C ARG A 251 1.86 9.27 -0.56
N GLN A 252 0.87 8.65 -1.19
CA GLN A 252 0.30 9.08 -2.46
C GLN A 252 -1.12 8.53 -2.52
N ILE A 253 -2.08 9.42 -2.73
CA ILE A 253 -3.49 9.11 -2.93
C ILE A 253 -3.88 9.72 -4.27
N GLU A 254 -4.37 8.90 -5.19
CA GLU A 254 -4.94 9.36 -6.45
C GLU A 254 -6.46 9.18 -6.39
N THR A 255 -7.18 10.18 -6.88
CA THR A 255 -8.63 10.18 -7.04
C THR A 255 -8.95 10.21 -8.52
N SER A 256 -10.10 9.67 -8.90
CA SER A 256 -10.55 9.60 -10.28
C SER A 256 -12.04 9.93 -10.36
N ARG A 257 -12.41 10.63 -11.44
CA ARG A 257 -13.80 10.78 -11.86
C ARG A 257 -13.97 10.16 -13.24
N THR A 258 -14.86 9.19 -13.34
CA THR A 258 -15.21 8.52 -14.60
C THR A 258 -16.47 9.15 -15.16
N LEU A 259 -16.34 9.79 -16.32
CA LEU A 259 -17.47 10.32 -17.09
C LEU A 259 -17.63 9.49 -18.36
N VAL A 260 -18.77 8.83 -18.52
CA VAL A 260 -19.14 8.13 -19.75
C VAL A 260 -20.24 8.91 -20.44
N PHE A 261 -19.97 9.36 -21.67
CA PHE A 261 -20.89 10.13 -22.47
C PHE A 261 -21.77 9.23 -23.35
N ASP A 262 -23.02 9.62 -23.55
CA ASP A 262 -23.99 8.95 -24.42
C ASP A 262 -23.62 9.03 -25.92
N ALA A 263 -22.80 10.01 -26.31
CA ALA A 263 -22.30 10.17 -27.68
C ALA A 263 -20.87 10.75 -27.72
N PRO A 264 -20.02 10.32 -28.68
CA PRO A 264 -18.64 10.81 -28.81
C PRO A 264 -18.50 12.32 -28.96
N ARG A 265 -19.49 12.98 -29.59
CA ARG A 265 -19.50 14.44 -29.79
C ARG A 265 -19.58 15.22 -28.47
N HIS A 266 -20.24 14.67 -27.44
CA HIS A 266 -20.37 15.35 -26.15
C HIS A 266 -19.07 15.23 -25.33
N ALA A 267 -18.39 14.09 -25.41
CA ALA A 267 -17.05 13.93 -24.84
C ALA A 267 -16.05 14.92 -25.47
N ARG A 268 -16.13 15.12 -26.80
CA ARG A 268 -15.31 16.10 -27.51
C ARG A 268 -15.60 17.53 -27.07
N ALA A 269 -16.88 17.91 -27.00
CA ALA A 269 -17.28 19.24 -26.55
C ALA A 269 -16.81 19.51 -25.11
N PHE A 270 -16.97 18.52 -24.21
CA PHE A 270 -16.46 18.59 -22.85
C PHE A 270 -14.94 18.78 -22.80
N PHE A 271 -14.18 17.99 -23.58
CA PHE A 271 -12.73 18.11 -23.61
C PHE A 271 -12.26 19.47 -24.15
N GLU A 272 -12.90 19.97 -25.22
CA GLU A 272 -12.60 21.29 -25.78
C GLU A 272 -12.89 22.41 -24.76
N ALA A 273 -14.02 22.36 -24.06
CA ALA A 273 -14.36 23.32 -23.00
C ALA A 273 -13.37 23.25 -21.84
N LEU A 274 -13.03 22.05 -21.36
CA LEU A 274 -12.07 21.85 -20.27
C LEU A 274 -10.69 22.40 -20.62
N VAL A 275 -10.25 22.24 -21.88
CA VAL A 275 -8.98 22.81 -22.35
C VAL A 275 -9.03 24.35 -22.33
N VAL A 276 -10.10 24.97 -22.85
CA VAL A 276 -10.25 26.43 -22.82
C VAL A 276 -10.23 26.96 -21.39
N ASP A 277 -11.04 26.38 -20.50
CA ASP A 277 -11.16 26.80 -19.10
C ASP A 277 -9.83 26.69 -18.32
N ASN A 278 -8.93 25.79 -18.72
CA ASN A 278 -7.65 25.56 -18.04
C ASN A 278 -6.44 26.20 -18.74
N LEU A 279 -6.55 26.61 -20.00
CA LEU A 279 -5.48 27.32 -20.72
C LEU A 279 -5.36 28.79 -20.31
N ASP A 280 -6.45 29.40 -19.83
CA ASP A 280 -6.48 30.80 -19.39
C ASP A 280 -6.09 31.00 -17.90
N ILE A 281 -5.59 29.94 -17.24
CA ILE A 281 -5.08 29.98 -15.85
C ILE A 281 -3.55 30.26 -15.83
N GLY A 282 -3.02 30.88 -16.90
CA GLY A 282 -1.60 31.21 -17.08
C GLY A 282 -1.30 32.70 -16.99
#